data_AF-A0AB34IY30-F1
#
_entry.id   AF-A0AB34IY30-F1
#
_cell.length_a   1.000
_cell.length_b   1.000
_cell.length_c   1.000
_cell.angle_alpha   90.00
_cell.angle_beta   90.00
_cell.angle_gamma   90.00
#
_symmetry.space_group_name_H-M   'P 1'
#
loop_
_entity.id
_entity.type
_entity.pdbx_description
1 polymer ?
#
loop_
_entity_poly.entity_id
_entity_poly.type
_entity_poly.pdbx_seq_one_letter_code
_entity_poly.pdbx_strand_id
1 'polypeptide(L)'
;MAWQGGLRATHFWDCNGAGCDAATLQPWEPRRYVYSPRYAPLDPSTLGGAQYGESLWLTAAASRGLAALLAADAPCCGADANDGSGGCGRCLLVRNPAATRANLTAVVMKKSFCPPANGACAAAKAHVDIAVPGFDYAPASDAQVCGSAERADTFLSRAEAEACGAWWQQGANAAAGCDCSRLRADTPERLMLRRGCELFAAWGWTSGNPDLEYQLVDCPSAFSAHISQAFGLDGVNLLQHPSGPNAPPRSPAPDPLPPPSSPSPFASPTSNGLSARAIGGIVTAALVVASLSLFRYRRRLCGAAHHHRSQELHRGDPDHPAQTGICLTSRTRCRTALASEEQAALPVTFM
;
A
#
# COMPACT_ATOMS: atom_id res chain seq x y z
N MET A 1 22.37 -22.98 -6.99
CA MET A 1 21.16 -22.70 -7.82
C MET A 1 21.54 -21.69 -8.90
N ALA A 2 20.92 -21.74 -10.07
CA ALA A 2 21.18 -20.81 -11.16
C ALA A 2 20.37 -19.52 -10.99
N TRP A 3 20.96 -18.38 -11.31
CA TRP A 3 20.27 -17.09 -11.35
C TRP A 3 19.30 -17.04 -12.54
N GLN A 4 18.08 -16.56 -12.29
CA GLN A 4 17.07 -16.34 -13.31
C GLN A 4 17.00 -14.85 -13.64
N GLY A 5 17.02 -14.50 -14.93
CA GLY A 5 16.80 -13.12 -15.38
C GLY A 5 15.32 -12.78 -15.56
N GLY A 6 15.04 -11.56 -16.02
CA GLY A 6 13.68 -11.13 -16.40
C GLY A 6 12.81 -10.62 -15.25
N LEU A 7 13.40 -10.37 -14.07
CA LEU A 7 12.73 -9.71 -12.97
C LEU A 7 12.88 -8.19 -13.11
N ARG A 8 11.82 -7.50 -13.56
CA ARG A 8 11.81 -6.04 -13.56
C ARG A 8 11.70 -5.54 -12.13
N ALA A 9 12.40 -4.46 -11.79
CA ALA A 9 12.23 -3.84 -10.49
C ALA A 9 11.92 -2.34 -10.57
N THR A 10 11.25 -1.83 -9.55
CA THR A 10 11.12 -0.41 -9.21
C THR A 10 11.27 -0.24 -7.70
N HIS A 11 11.01 0.96 -7.19
CA HIS A 11 11.02 1.27 -5.77
C HIS A 11 9.84 2.16 -5.40
N PHE A 12 9.36 2.04 -4.16
CA PHE A 12 8.26 2.84 -3.63
C PHE A 12 8.42 3.10 -2.12
N TRP A 13 7.72 4.12 -1.63
CA TRP A 13 7.37 4.26 -0.21
C TRP A 13 6.18 5.21 -0.08
N ASP A 14 4.99 4.66 -0.23
CA ASP A 14 3.73 5.43 -0.27
C ASP A 14 3.10 5.64 1.12
N CYS A 15 3.74 5.13 2.17
CA CYS A 15 3.26 5.07 3.56
C CYS A 15 1.91 4.35 3.78
N ASN A 16 1.26 3.85 2.72
CA ASN A 16 0.01 3.12 2.85
C ASN A 16 0.29 1.72 3.41
N GLY A 17 -0.65 1.10 4.13
CA GLY A 17 -0.41 -0.25 4.67
C GLY A 17 -0.07 -1.27 3.57
N ALA A 18 0.74 -2.28 3.93
CA ALA A 18 1.13 -3.32 3.00
C ALA A 18 -0.02 -4.32 2.80
N GLY A 19 -0.28 -4.73 1.55
CA GLY A 19 -1.44 -5.59 1.23
C GLY A 19 -1.55 -6.87 2.07
N CYS A 20 -0.43 -7.47 2.44
CA CYS A 20 -0.40 -8.67 3.29
C CYS A 20 -0.90 -8.42 4.73
N ASP A 21 -0.99 -7.17 5.18
CA ASP A 21 -1.46 -6.80 6.53
C ASP A 21 -2.95 -6.45 6.58
N ALA A 22 -3.61 -6.31 5.42
CA ALA A 22 -4.97 -5.81 5.33
C ALA A 22 -5.98 -6.70 6.08
N ALA A 23 -5.81 -8.02 6.02
CA ALA A 23 -6.65 -8.97 6.75
C ALA A 23 -6.36 -9.00 8.26
N THR A 24 -5.15 -8.61 8.67
CA THR A 24 -4.72 -8.58 10.07
C THR A 24 -5.31 -7.40 10.83
N LEU A 25 -5.48 -6.24 10.19
CA LEU A 25 -6.06 -5.06 10.84
C LEU A 25 -7.52 -5.31 11.23
N GLN A 26 -7.80 -5.37 12.53
CA GLN A 26 -9.15 -5.64 13.05
C GLN A 26 -9.44 -4.83 14.32
N PRO A 27 -10.56 -4.06 14.38
CA PRO A 27 -11.47 -3.79 13.27
C PRO A 27 -10.77 -2.97 12.16
N TRP A 28 -11.31 -3.00 10.94
CA TRP A 28 -10.79 -2.19 9.85
C TRP A 28 -10.90 -0.69 10.18
N GLU A 29 -9.75 -0.05 10.34
CA GLU A 29 -9.64 1.38 10.62
C GLU A 29 -8.57 1.99 9.70
N PRO A 30 -8.96 2.69 8.61
CA PRO A 30 -8.02 3.21 7.61
C PRO A 30 -6.88 4.03 8.22
N ARG A 31 -7.13 4.76 9.30
CA ARG A 31 -6.11 5.60 9.94
C ARG A 31 -4.90 4.80 10.46
N ARG A 32 -5.08 3.52 10.78
CA ARG A 32 -4.04 2.64 11.34
C ARG A 32 -3.39 1.72 10.30
N TYR A 33 -3.89 1.74 9.08
CA TYR A 33 -3.34 1.01 7.95
C TYR A 33 -2.18 1.81 7.32
N VAL A 34 -0.99 1.67 7.91
CA VAL A 34 0.24 2.40 7.54
C VAL A 34 1.38 1.40 7.30
N TYR A 35 2.25 1.70 6.33
CA TYR A 35 3.44 0.87 6.09
C TYR A 35 4.39 0.90 7.30
N SER A 36 4.72 -0.27 7.83
CA SER A 36 5.52 -0.36 9.07
C SER A 36 6.98 0.07 8.83
N PRO A 37 7.60 0.85 9.73
CA PRO A 37 9.02 1.17 9.67
C PRO A 37 9.94 -0.06 9.65
N ARG A 38 9.50 -1.17 10.27
CA ARG A 38 10.19 -2.48 10.25
C ARG A 38 10.29 -3.12 8.86
N TYR A 39 9.62 -2.56 7.86
CA TYR A 39 9.68 -3.00 6.47
C TYR A 39 10.75 -2.28 5.65
N ALA A 40 11.38 -1.24 6.20
CA ALA A 40 12.52 -0.59 5.59
C ALA A 40 13.69 -1.57 5.38
N PRO A 41 14.61 -1.30 4.44
CA PRO A 41 15.81 -2.11 4.25
C PRO A 41 16.59 -2.33 5.55
N LEU A 42 17.00 -3.58 5.80
CA LEU A 42 17.71 -4.00 7.00
C LEU A 42 19.09 -4.56 6.64
N ASP A 43 20.05 -4.33 7.54
CA ASP A 43 21.35 -5.01 7.50
C ASP A 43 21.22 -6.36 8.25
N PRO A 44 21.40 -7.51 7.56
CA PRO A 44 21.30 -8.83 8.17
C PRO A 44 22.22 -9.01 9.39
N SER A 45 23.38 -8.35 9.43
CA SER A 45 24.34 -8.46 10.53
C SER A 45 23.77 -7.98 11.88
N THR A 46 22.74 -7.14 11.84
CA THR A 46 22.05 -6.64 13.04
C THR A 46 21.01 -7.61 13.60
N LEU A 47 20.69 -8.67 12.86
CA LEU A 47 19.61 -9.62 13.16
C LEU A 47 20.07 -11.08 13.06
N GLY A 48 21.34 -11.37 13.33
CA GLY A 48 21.88 -12.74 13.35
C GLY A 48 22.66 -13.16 12.11
N GLY A 49 22.77 -12.28 11.11
CA GLY A 49 23.61 -12.48 9.93
C GLY A 49 22.85 -12.96 8.70
N ALA A 50 23.57 -12.93 7.57
CA ALA A 50 23.05 -13.34 6.28
C ALA A 50 22.94 -14.87 6.17
N GLN A 51 21.87 -15.37 5.55
CA GLN A 51 21.67 -16.81 5.34
C GLN A 51 22.30 -17.30 4.02
N TYR A 52 22.31 -16.45 3.00
CA TYR A 52 22.78 -16.73 1.64
C TYR A 52 23.98 -15.84 1.24
N GLY A 53 24.56 -15.12 2.19
CA GLY A 53 25.61 -14.12 1.95
C GLY A 53 25.09 -12.76 1.45
N GLU A 54 23.77 -12.54 1.53
CA GLU A 54 23.14 -11.26 1.23
C GLU A 54 23.60 -10.14 2.14
N SER A 55 23.58 -8.92 1.60
CA SER A 55 23.97 -7.71 2.32
C SER A 55 22.77 -6.91 2.82
N LEU A 56 21.56 -7.21 2.33
CA LEU A 56 20.34 -6.52 2.69
C LEU A 56 19.17 -7.49 2.83
N TRP A 57 18.26 -7.19 3.74
CA TRP A 57 16.89 -7.72 3.73
C TRP A 57 15.92 -6.60 3.38
N LEU A 58 14.99 -6.88 2.48
CA LEU A 58 14.10 -5.92 1.85
C LEU A 58 12.67 -6.46 1.87
N THR A 59 11.69 -5.57 1.90
CA THR A 59 10.30 -5.92 1.60
C THR A 59 9.88 -5.32 0.26
N ALA A 60 8.85 -5.88 -0.35
CA ALA A 60 8.39 -5.41 -1.65
C ALA A 60 6.91 -5.69 -1.93
N ALA A 61 6.37 -4.97 -2.92
CA ALA A 61 5.18 -5.38 -3.64
C ALA A 61 5.57 -6.31 -4.81
N ALA A 62 4.76 -7.34 -5.07
CA ALA A 62 4.99 -8.26 -6.19
C ALA A 62 3.85 -8.17 -7.21
N SER A 63 4.18 -8.19 -8.49
CA SER A 63 3.16 -8.37 -9.54
C SER A 63 2.52 -9.75 -9.44
N ARG A 64 1.37 -9.93 -10.10
CA ARG A 64 0.71 -11.25 -10.21
C ARG A 64 1.64 -12.32 -10.79
N GLY A 65 2.47 -11.97 -11.77
CA GLY A 65 3.43 -12.88 -12.37
C GLY A 65 4.48 -13.37 -11.36
N LEU A 66 5.00 -12.48 -10.52
CA LEU A 66 5.95 -12.85 -9.47
C LEU A 66 5.26 -13.59 -8.31
N ALA A 67 4.07 -13.16 -7.89
CA ALA A 67 3.31 -13.81 -6.82
C ALA A 67 2.97 -15.27 -7.15
N ALA A 68 2.63 -15.57 -8.41
CA ALA A 68 2.41 -16.94 -8.88
C ALA A 68 3.65 -17.84 -8.72
N LEU A 69 4.86 -17.28 -8.89
CA LEU A 69 6.12 -18.00 -8.66
C LEU A 69 6.41 -18.22 -7.17
N LEU A 70 6.01 -17.28 -6.31
CA LEU A 70 6.16 -17.37 -4.86
C LEU A 70 5.16 -18.34 -4.20
N ALA A 71 4.13 -18.79 -4.95
CA ALA A 71 3.11 -19.74 -4.52
C ALA A 71 2.26 -19.21 -3.34
N ALA A 72 1.78 -20.10 -2.48
CA ALA A 72 0.89 -19.75 -1.37
C ALA A 72 1.58 -18.90 -0.29
N ASP A 73 0.79 -18.08 0.41
CA ASP A 73 1.23 -17.29 1.55
C ASP A 73 1.96 -18.15 2.60
N ALA A 74 2.98 -17.58 3.22
CA ALA A 74 3.66 -18.16 4.37
C ALA A 74 2.88 -17.87 5.65
N PRO A 75 2.93 -18.75 6.68
CA PRO A 75 2.12 -18.60 7.88
C PRO A 75 2.51 -17.42 8.81
N CYS A 76 3.68 -16.80 8.62
CA CYS A 76 4.26 -15.85 9.59
C CYS A 76 3.90 -14.38 9.40
N CYS A 77 3.47 -13.99 8.20
CA CYS A 77 3.79 -12.66 7.69
C CYS A 77 2.63 -12.01 6.91
N GLY A 78 1.41 -12.36 7.33
CA GLY A 78 0.17 -11.88 6.74
C GLY A 78 -0.28 -12.69 5.52
N ALA A 79 -1.42 -12.27 4.96
CA ALA A 79 -2.03 -12.92 3.81
C ALA A 79 -2.66 -11.87 2.90
N ASP A 80 -2.61 -12.10 1.58
CA ASP A 80 -3.20 -11.21 0.60
C ASP A 80 -4.60 -11.69 0.21
N ALA A 81 -5.50 -11.68 1.19
CA ALA A 81 -6.86 -12.20 1.03
C ALA A 81 -7.72 -11.36 0.09
N ASN A 82 -7.39 -10.07 -0.09
CA ASN A 82 -8.18 -9.14 -0.90
C ASN A 82 -7.86 -9.24 -2.38
N ASP A 83 -6.58 -9.40 -2.76
CA ASP A 83 -6.17 -9.53 -4.16
C ASP A 83 -5.97 -11.00 -4.58
N GLY A 84 -5.92 -11.92 -3.61
CA GLY A 84 -5.80 -13.36 -3.84
C GLY A 84 -4.50 -13.76 -4.53
N SER A 85 -3.47 -12.92 -4.47
CA SER A 85 -2.25 -13.11 -5.27
C SER A 85 -1.29 -14.16 -4.70
N GLY A 86 -1.39 -14.48 -3.41
CA GLY A 86 -0.46 -15.39 -2.71
C GLY A 86 0.91 -14.77 -2.45
N GLY A 87 1.85 -15.58 -1.97
CA GLY A 87 3.26 -15.23 -1.80
C GLY A 87 3.60 -14.32 -0.62
N CYS A 88 2.65 -13.87 0.21
CA CYS A 88 2.97 -13.08 1.41
C CYS A 88 3.95 -13.83 2.30
N GLY A 89 5.00 -13.14 2.75
CA GLY A 89 6.03 -13.77 3.57
C GLY A 89 6.92 -14.78 2.84
N ARG A 90 6.88 -14.84 1.51
CA ARG A 90 7.80 -15.62 0.68
C ARG A 90 8.93 -14.73 0.17
N CYS A 91 10.09 -15.35 -0.05
CA CYS A 91 11.32 -14.63 -0.34
C CYS A 91 11.95 -15.03 -1.67
N LEU A 92 12.69 -14.07 -2.22
CA LEU A 92 13.63 -14.27 -3.31
C LEU A 92 14.98 -13.67 -2.91
N LEU A 93 16.07 -14.30 -3.34
CA LEU A 93 17.41 -13.71 -3.31
C LEU A 93 17.61 -12.99 -4.65
N VAL A 94 17.95 -11.72 -4.62
CA VAL A 94 18.15 -10.89 -5.82
C VAL A 94 19.56 -10.36 -5.94
N ARG A 95 19.98 -10.07 -7.17
CA ARG A 95 21.15 -9.23 -7.47
C ARG A 95 20.84 -8.26 -8.59
N ASN A 96 21.56 -7.14 -8.61
CA ASN A 96 21.49 -6.14 -9.67
C ASN A 96 22.86 -6.08 -10.38
N PRO A 97 23.03 -6.78 -11.52
CA PRO A 97 24.29 -6.75 -12.27
C PRO A 97 24.70 -5.36 -12.76
N ALA A 98 23.76 -4.42 -12.88
CA ALA A 98 24.01 -3.05 -13.34
C ALA A 98 24.30 -2.06 -12.20
N ALA A 99 24.20 -2.48 -10.93
CA ALA A 99 24.54 -1.62 -9.79
C ALA A 99 26.05 -1.40 -9.70
N THR A 100 26.45 -0.26 -9.13
CA THR A 100 27.88 0.03 -8.86
C THR A 100 28.52 -0.98 -7.90
N ARG A 101 27.71 -1.59 -7.01
CA ARG A 101 28.11 -2.74 -6.19
C ARG A 101 27.35 -3.99 -6.61
N ALA A 102 27.61 -4.43 -7.85
CA ALA A 102 26.96 -5.60 -8.46
C ALA A 102 27.20 -6.92 -7.72
N ASN A 103 28.19 -6.99 -6.83
CA ASN A 103 28.46 -8.15 -5.99
C ASN A 103 27.50 -8.29 -4.81
N LEU A 104 26.78 -7.23 -4.42
CA LEU A 104 25.80 -7.32 -3.34
C LEU A 104 24.54 -8.05 -3.82
N THR A 105 24.01 -8.86 -2.92
CA THR A 105 22.71 -9.50 -3.06
C THR A 105 21.79 -9.07 -1.92
N ALA A 106 20.49 -9.22 -2.12
CA ALA A 106 19.48 -8.92 -1.11
C ALA A 106 18.43 -10.02 -1.05
N VAL A 107 17.93 -10.34 0.14
CA VAL A 107 16.69 -11.13 0.25
C VAL A 107 15.52 -10.17 0.25
N VAL A 108 14.54 -10.41 -0.63
CA VAL A 108 13.32 -9.60 -0.75
C VAL A 108 12.12 -10.46 -0.35
N MET A 109 11.36 -10.01 0.65
CA MET A 109 10.11 -10.63 1.07
C MET A 109 8.91 -9.89 0.47
N LYS A 110 7.95 -10.61 -0.13
CA LYS A 110 6.68 -10.00 -0.54
C LYS A 110 5.85 -9.61 0.69
N LYS A 111 5.48 -8.33 0.76
CA LYS A 111 4.55 -7.77 1.75
C LYS A 111 3.37 -7.00 1.15
N SER A 112 3.38 -6.74 -0.15
CA SER A 112 2.25 -6.11 -0.84
C SER A 112 2.02 -6.70 -2.23
N PHE A 113 0.89 -6.35 -2.83
CA PHE A 113 0.57 -6.66 -4.21
C PHE A 113 0.81 -5.43 -5.08
N CYS A 114 1.45 -5.61 -6.23
CA CYS A 114 1.58 -4.57 -7.23
C CYS A 114 0.54 -4.79 -8.34
N PRO A 115 -0.51 -3.96 -8.41
CA PRO A 115 -1.63 -4.20 -9.32
C PRO A 115 -1.26 -3.93 -10.78
N PRO A 116 -1.90 -4.60 -11.74
CA PRO A 116 -1.61 -4.43 -13.17
C PRO A 116 -2.03 -3.06 -13.73
N ALA A 117 -2.78 -2.26 -12.95
CA ALA A 117 -3.06 -0.87 -13.28
C ALA A 117 -1.77 -0.03 -13.27
N ASN A 118 -0.79 -0.41 -12.45
CA ASN A 118 0.57 0.08 -12.57
C ASN A 118 1.22 -0.60 -13.79
N GLY A 119 1.59 0.19 -14.79
CA GLY A 119 2.16 -0.31 -16.04
C GLY A 119 3.42 -1.15 -15.86
N ALA A 120 4.18 -0.92 -14.77
CA ALA A 120 5.35 -1.72 -14.44
C ALA A 120 4.99 -3.15 -13.98
N CYS A 121 3.78 -3.34 -13.43
CA CYS A 121 3.31 -4.58 -12.80
C CYS A 121 2.28 -5.36 -13.63
N ALA A 122 2.21 -5.10 -14.93
CA ALA A 122 1.29 -5.76 -15.85
C ALA A 122 1.37 -7.30 -15.76
N ALA A 123 0.21 -7.96 -15.87
CA ALA A 123 -0.10 -9.30 -15.34
C ALA A 123 0.76 -10.50 -15.85
N ALA A 124 1.64 -10.31 -16.84
CA ALA A 124 2.46 -11.39 -17.41
C ALA A 124 3.96 -11.30 -17.08
N LYS A 125 4.44 -10.17 -16.53
CA LYS A 125 5.86 -9.97 -16.25
C LYS A 125 6.13 -10.09 -14.76
N ALA A 126 7.18 -10.83 -14.39
CA ALA A 126 7.69 -10.82 -13.03
C ALA A 126 8.21 -9.41 -12.72
N HIS A 127 7.62 -8.78 -11.70
CA HIS A 127 7.99 -7.45 -11.27
C HIS A 127 7.99 -7.38 -9.75
N VAL A 128 9.01 -6.72 -9.20
CA VAL A 128 9.16 -6.43 -7.78
C VAL A 128 9.28 -4.92 -7.57
N ASP A 129 8.41 -4.35 -6.76
CA ASP A 129 8.49 -2.94 -6.37
C ASP A 129 9.05 -2.87 -4.95
N ILE A 130 10.31 -2.47 -4.80
CA ILE A 130 11.03 -2.58 -3.52
C ILE A 130 10.64 -1.43 -2.60
N ALA A 131 10.25 -1.74 -1.36
CA ALA A 131 9.91 -0.73 -0.38
C ALA A 131 11.19 -0.07 0.16
N VAL A 132 11.42 1.19 -0.21
CA VAL A 132 12.61 1.95 0.21
C VAL A 132 12.20 3.36 0.64
N PRO A 133 12.32 3.69 1.94
CA PRO A 133 12.01 5.01 2.45
C PRO A 133 12.80 6.09 1.70
N GLY A 134 12.12 7.15 1.28
CA GLY A 134 12.74 8.25 0.54
C GLY A 134 12.81 8.06 -0.97
N PHE A 135 12.53 6.86 -1.50
CA PHE A 135 12.62 6.59 -2.93
C PHE A 135 11.25 6.61 -3.62
N ASP A 136 10.18 7.13 -3.01
CA ASP A 136 8.90 7.18 -3.69
C ASP A 136 8.93 8.12 -4.91
N TYR A 137 8.63 7.60 -6.10
CA TYR A 137 8.60 8.41 -7.32
C TYR A 137 7.19 8.94 -7.57
N ALA A 138 6.94 10.16 -7.07
CA ALA A 138 5.63 10.82 -7.08
C ALA A 138 4.80 10.69 -8.38
N PRO A 139 5.39 10.84 -9.59
CA PRO A 139 4.63 10.72 -10.84
C PRO A 139 4.07 9.33 -11.14
N ALA A 140 4.54 8.29 -10.44
CA ALA A 140 4.10 6.90 -10.60
C ALA A 140 3.50 6.31 -9.32
N SER A 141 3.34 7.11 -8.26
CA SER A 141 2.83 6.66 -6.96
C SER A 141 1.33 6.92 -6.84
N ASP A 142 0.53 5.85 -6.95
CA ASP A 142 -0.94 5.92 -6.97
C ASP A 142 -1.58 5.95 -5.57
N ALA A 143 -0.84 5.56 -4.52
CA ALA A 143 -1.35 5.35 -3.17
C ALA A 143 -0.62 6.14 -2.08
N GLN A 144 0.11 7.20 -2.47
CA GLN A 144 0.91 8.04 -1.58
C GLN A 144 0.06 8.78 -0.54
N VAL A 145 0.24 8.42 0.73
CA VAL A 145 -0.44 9.02 1.90
C VAL A 145 0.52 9.57 2.96
N CYS A 146 1.83 9.58 2.72
CA CYS A 146 2.84 10.10 3.65
C CYS A 146 2.53 11.56 4.06
N GLY A 147 2.41 11.78 5.37
CA GLY A 147 2.08 13.07 5.98
C GLY A 147 0.60 13.45 5.92
N SER A 148 -0.26 12.59 5.38
CA SER A 148 -1.71 12.82 5.31
C SER A 148 -2.36 12.72 6.69
N ALA A 149 -3.29 13.62 6.98
CA ALA A 149 -4.13 13.56 8.18
C ALA A 149 -5.13 12.38 8.16
N GLU A 150 -5.29 11.72 7.01
CA GLU A 150 -6.10 10.50 6.87
C GLU A 150 -5.47 9.30 7.58
N ARG A 151 -4.19 9.39 7.97
CA ARG A 151 -3.48 8.37 8.74
C ARG A 151 -3.16 8.89 10.15
N ALA A 152 -2.96 7.98 11.09
CA ALA A 152 -2.63 8.32 12.47
C ALA A 152 -1.18 8.84 12.59
N ASP A 153 -0.22 8.09 12.03
CA ASP A 153 1.17 8.49 11.87
C ASP A 153 1.77 7.70 10.71
N THR A 154 2.30 8.39 9.70
CA THR A 154 2.97 7.77 8.54
C THR A 154 4.48 7.72 8.65
N PHE A 155 5.03 8.24 9.76
CA PHE A 155 6.46 8.38 10.07
C PHE A 155 7.26 9.31 9.14
N LEU A 156 6.88 9.43 7.88
CA LEU A 156 7.42 10.39 6.91
C LEU A 156 6.35 11.36 6.44
N SER A 157 6.76 12.59 6.16
CA SER A 157 6.04 13.49 5.28
C SER A 157 6.20 13.06 3.81
N ARG A 158 5.32 13.57 2.94
CA ARG A 158 5.45 13.38 1.49
C ARG A 158 6.82 13.80 0.95
N ALA A 159 7.33 14.95 1.37
CA ALA A 159 8.63 15.46 0.92
C ALA A 159 9.80 14.56 1.34
N GLU A 160 9.70 13.92 2.51
CA GLU A 160 10.70 12.96 2.96
C GLU A 160 10.61 11.65 2.17
N ALA A 161 9.40 11.16 1.90
CA ALA A 161 9.18 9.93 1.13
C ALA A 161 9.65 10.05 -0.33
N GLU A 162 9.60 11.25 -0.91
CA GLU A 162 10.00 11.53 -2.29
C GLU A 162 11.45 12.04 -2.43
N ALA A 163 12.19 12.18 -1.32
CA ALA A 163 13.49 12.88 -1.28
C ALA A 163 14.52 12.40 -2.32
N CYS A 164 14.48 11.11 -2.64
CA CYS A 164 15.34 10.39 -3.57
C CYS A 164 14.55 9.70 -4.71
N GLY A 165 13.26 9.97 -4.87
CA GLY A 165 12.39 9.28 -5.81
C GLY A 165 12.81 9.39 -7.28
N ALA A 166 13.58 10.42 -7.63
CA ALA A 166 14.15 10.63 -8.96
C ALA A 166 15.68 10.82 -8.92
N TRP A 167 16.36 10.12 -8.01
CA TRP A 167 17.81 10.27 -7.76
C TRP A 167 18.67 10.20 -9.04
N TRP A 168 18.23 9.46 -10.06
CA TRP A 168 18.95 9.31 -11.35
C TRP A 168 19.04 10.61 -12.15
N GLN A 169 18.24 11.62 -11.80
CA GLN A 169 18.34 12.98 -12.35
C GLN A 169 19.41 13.82 -11.63
N GLN A 170 19.86 13.37 -10.45
CA GLN A 170 20.77 14.12 -9.56
C GLN A 170 22.16 13.48 -9.50
N GLY A 171 22.29 12.18 -9.79
CA GLY A 171 23.56 11.48 -9.75
C GLY A 171 23.60 10.22 -10.62
N ALA A 172 24.81 9.73 -10.87
CA ALA A 172 25.06 8.56 -11.71
C ALA A 172 24.59 7.23 -11.09
N ASN A 173 24.38 7.21 -9.77
CA ASN A 173 23.88 6.06 -9.02
C ASN A 173 23.18 6.53 -7.74
N ALA A 174 22.43 5.64 -7.08
CA ALA A 174 21.64 5.96 -5.90
C ALA A 174 22.49 6.55 -4.75
N ALA A 175 23.74 6.11 -4.56
CA ALA A 175 24.61 6.66 -3.51
C ALA A 175 25.04 8.10 -3.80
N ALA A 176 25.15 8.48 -5.08
CA ALA A 176 25.54 9.83 -5.50
C ALA A 176 24.36 10.79 -5.68
N GLY A 177 23.17 10.25 -6.01
CA GLY A 177 21.98 11.06 -6.34
C GLY A 177 20.94 11.15 -5.21
N CYS A 178 21.14 10.47 -4.09
CA CYS A 178 20.21 10.47 -2.95
C CYS A 178 20.85 11.10 -1.71
N ASP A 179 20.09 11.96 -1.03
CA ASP A 179 20.43 12.50 0.28
C ASP A 179 19.42 12.00 1.33
N CYS A 180 19.76 10.88 1.97
CA CYS A 180 18.94 10.27 3.03
C CYS A 180 18.88 11.13 4.31
N SER A 181 19.76 12.12 4.48
CA SER A 181 19.74 12.99 5.67
C SER A 181 18.46 13.84 5.73
N ARG A 182 17.77 13.99 4.59
CA ARG A 182 16.48 14.67 4.45
C ARG A 182 15.34 13.97 5.18
N LEU A 183 15.41 12.65 5.38
CA LEU A 183 14.46 11.90 6.21
C LEU A 183 14.82 12.18 7.66
N ARG A 184 13.89 12.66 8.49
CA ARG A 184 14.14 12.87 9.92
C ARG A 184 14.58 11.57 10.62
N ALA A 185 15.20 11.70 11.78
CA ALA A 185 15.63 10.58 12.62
C ALA A 185 15.44 10.86 14.12
N ASP A 186 14.40 11.63 14.45
CA ASP A 186 14.08 12.08 15.81
C ASP A 186 13.28 11.05 16.62
N THR A 187 12.83 9.96 16.01
CA THR A 187 12.25 8.79 16.68
C THR A 187 12.97 7.51 16.25
N PRO A 188 12.90 6.40 17.01
CA PRO A 188 13.44 5.11 16.60
C PRO A 188 12.93 4.65 15.23
N GLU A 189 11.65 4.86 14.94
CA GLU A 189 11.00 4.53 13.68
C GLU A 189 11.63 5.31 12.53
N ARG A 190 11.72 6.63 12.67
CA ARG A 190 12.30 7.51 11.65
C ARG A 190 13.78 7.25 11.43
N LEU A 191 14.53 6.94 12.50
CA LEU A 191 15.93 6.52 12.38
C LEU A 191 16.05 5.20 11.60
N MET A 192 15.16 4.23 11.83
CA MET A 192 15.12 2.99 11.04
C MET A 192 14.84 3.27 9.56
N LEU A 193 13.90 4.17 9.25
CA LEU A 193 13.61 4.59 7.87
C LEU A 193 14.82 5.25 7.20
N ARG A 194 15.50 6.18 7.88
CA ARG A 194 16.72 6.82 7.38
C ARG A 194 17.82 5.78 7.10
N ARG A 195 18.06 4.86 8.04
CA ARG A 195 19.04 3.78 7.85
C ARG A 195 18.69 2.88 6.66
N GLY A 196 17.40 2.58 6.47
CA GLY A 196 16.92 1.82 5.33
C GLY A 196 17.18 2.54 3.99
N CYS A 197 16.93 3.85 3.95
CA CYS A 197 17.30 4.69 2.81
C CYS A 197 18.81 4.60 2.50
N GLU A 198 19.65 4.75 3.51
CA GLU A 198 21.12 4.74 3.37
C GLU A 198 21.62 3.38 2.88
N LEU A 199 21.09 2.28 3.42
CA LEU A 199 21.44 0.92 3.00
C LEU A 199 21.13 0.68 1.52
N PHE A 200 19.94 1.06 1.06
CA PHE A 200 19.57 0.91 -0.34
C PHE A 200 20.37 1.84 -1.26
N ALA A 201 20.54 3.10 -0.87
CA ALA A 201 21.37 4.06 -1.62
C ALA A 201 22.79 3.51 -1.80
N ALA A 202 23.37 2.93 -0.74
CA ALA A 202 24.70 2.33 -0.75
C ALA A 202 24.82 1.07 -1.62
N TRP A 203 23.73 0.43 -2.05
CA TRP A 203 23.77 -0.62 -3.09
C TRP A 203 24.13 -0.02 -4.46
N GLY A 204 23.75 1.24 -4.68
CA GLY A 204 24.22 2.04 -5.80
C GLY A 204 23.62 1.59 -7.13
N TRP A 205 22.30 1.39 -7.16
CA TRP A 205 21.53 1.24 -8.39
C TRP A 205 21.84 2.39 -9.36
N THR A 206 21.84 2.09 -10.67
CA THR A 206 22.18 3.03 -11.77
C THR A 206 20.96 3.43 -12.61
N SER A 207 19.79 2.81 -12.36
CA SER A 207 18.49 3.27 -12.86
C SER A 207 17.41 3.06 -11.80
N GLY A 208 16.31 3.82 -11.88
CA GLY A 208 15.14 3.63 -11.03
C GLY A 208 14.30 2.39 -11.38
N ASN A 209 14.59 1.77 -12.52
CA ASN A 209 13.89 0.59 -13.01
C ASN A 209 14.84 -0.43 -13.64
N PRO A 210 15.71 -1.11 -12.87
CA PRO A 210 16.65 -2.07 -13.42
C PRO A 210 15.98 -3.41 -13.74
N ASP A 211 16.69 -4.24 -14.50
CA ASP A 211 16.40 -5.68 -14.60
C ASP A 211 17.29 -6.41 -13.60
N LEU A 212 16.66 -7.13 -12.68
CA LEU A 212 17.31 -7.93 -11.66
C LEU A 212 17.42 -9.38 -12.09
N GLU A 213 18.32 -10.09 -11.41
CA GLU A 213 18.35 -11.53 -11.42
C GLU A 213 17.93 -12.07 -10.05
N TYR A 214 17.29 -13.23 -10.01
CA TYR A 214 16.74 -13.79 -8.79
C TYR A 214 16.88 -15.31 -8.66
N GLN A 215 16.72 -15.77 -7.42
CA GLN A 215 16.51 -17.15 -7.03
C GLN A 215 15.36 -17.21 -6.01
N LEU A 216 14.48 -18.20 -6.12
CA LEU A 216 13.48 -18.46 -5.07
C LEU A 216 14.19 -19.12 -3.89
N VAL A 217 13.99 -18.59 -2.69
CA VAL A 217 14.68 -19.05 -1.48
C VAL A 217 13.71 -19.06 -0.28
N ASP A 218 14.05 -19.82 0.74
CA ASP A 218 13.39 -19.68 2.02
C ASP A 218 13.70 -18.32 2.63
N CYS A 219 12.74 -17.74 3.35
CA CYS A 219 13.02 -16.52 4.09
C CYS A 219 13.97 -16.83 5.26
N PRO A 220 15.04 -16.05 5.47
CA PRO A 220 15.85 -16.15 6.68
C PRO A 220 14.97 -16.09 7.92
N SER A 221 15.18 -17.01 8.86
CA SER A 221 14.28 -17.16 10.02
C SER A 221 14.22 -15.88 10.87
N ALA A 222 15.36 -15.22 11.06
CA ALA A 222 15.43 -13.94 11.77
C ALA A 222 14.74 -12.80 10.99
N PHE A 223 14.77 -12.83 9.66
CA PHE A 223 14.03 -11.86 8.85
C PHE A 223 12.52 -12.05 9.02
N SER A 224 12.04 -13.29 8.90
CA SER A 224 10.64 -13.65 9.14
C SER A 224 10.19 -13.28 10.56
N ALA A 225 11.02 -13.55 11.56
CA ALA A 225 10.73 -13.20 12.95
C ALA A 225 10.68 -11.69 13.20
N HIS A 226 11.51 -10.91 12.50
CA HIS A 226 11.45 -9.45 12.55
C HIS A 226 10.17 -8.91 11.91
N ILE A 227 9.82 -9.42 10.72
CA ILE A 227 8.68 -8.95 9.93
C ILE A 227 7.34 -9.34 10.55
N SER A 228 7.23 -10.52 11.16
CA SER A 228 6.00 -10.99 11.82
C SER A 228 5.58 -10.10 13.01
N GLN A 229 6.52 -9.35 13.58
CA GLN A 229 6.26 -8.42 14.68
C GLN A 229 5.84 -7.03 14.21
N ALA A 230 5.84 -6.75 12.91
CA ALA A 230 5.76 -5.37 12.41
C ALA A 230 4.36 -4.76 12.42
N PHE A 231 3.33 -5.60 12.36
CA PHE A 231 1.94 -5.18 12.22
C PHE A 231 1.03 -6.18 12.96
N GLY A 232 0.00 -5.68 13.63
CA GLY A 232 -0.97 -6.50 14.37
C GLY A 232 -2.40 -6.00 14.19
N LEU A 233 -3.32 -6.55 15.00
CA LEU A 233 -4.72 -6.07 15.07
C LEU A 233 -4.77 -4.55 15.32
N ASP A 234 -3.78 -4.10 16.12
CA ASP A 234 -3.27 -2.76 16.40
C ASP A 234 -3.07 -1.77 15.24
N GLY A 235 -2.76 -2.25 14.05
CA GLY A 235 -1.97 -1.49 13.08
C GLY A 235 -0.47 -1.72 13.28
N VAL A 236 0.35 -0.71 13.00
CA VAL A 236 1.82 -0.80 13.16
C VAL A 236 2.20 -1.04 14.62
N ASN A 237 3.01 -2.06 14.86
CA ASN A 237 3.66 -2.27 16.14
C ASN A 237 4.92 -1.41 16.21
N LEU A 238 4.86 -0.35 17.03
CA LEU A 238 5.99 0.57 17.22
C LEU A 238 7.25 -0.18 17.67
N LEU A 239 8.41 0.35 17.30
CA LEU A 239 9.67 -0.14 17.85
C LEU A 239 9.60 0.16 19.35
N GLN A 240 9.75 -0.86 20.18
CA GLN A 240 9.66 -0.67 21.63
C GLN A 240 10.56 0.51 22.02
N HIS A 241 9.96 1.57 22.56
CA HIS A 241 10.72 2.48 23.39
C HIS A 241 11.31 1.64 24.51
N PRO A 242 12.59 1.83 24.91
CA PRO A 242 13.05 1.28 26.16
C PRO A 242 12.14 1.85 27.25
N SER A 243 11.18 1.05 27.69
CA SER A 243 10.48 1.24 28.96
C SER A 243 11.54 1.06 30.03
N GLY A 244 12.34 2.10 30.26
CA GLY A 244 13.16 2.17 31.45
C GLY A 244 12.24 2.00 32.67
N PRO A 245 12.74 1.45 33.79
CA PRO A 245 11.95 1.23 35.00
C PRO A 245 11.40 2.51 35.66
N ASN A 246 11.55 3.69 35.03
CA ASN A 246 11.05 4.99 35.48
C ASN A 246 10.15 5.67 34.44
N ALA A 247 9.29 4.92 33.72
CA ALA A 247 8.16 5.56 33.07
C ALA A 247 7.20 6.07 34.17
N PRO A 248 6.89 7.39 34.24
CA PRO A 248 5.88 7.86 35.18
C PRO A 248 4.57 7.11 34.91
N PRO A 249 3.81 6.75 35.97
CA PRO A 249 2.54 6.06 35.78
C PRO A 249 1.70 6.86 34.80
N ARG A 250 1.18 6.17 33.76
CA ARG A 250 0.23 6.76 32.82
C ARG A 250 -0.82 7.49 33.66
N SER A 251 -0.95 8.80 33.46
CA SER A 251 -2.04 9.56 34.08
C SER A 251 -3.34 8.81 33.85
N PRO A 252 -4.18 8.62 34.88
CA PRO A 252 -5.49 8.04 34.69
C PRO A 252 -6.21 8.81 33.58
N ALA A 253 -6.92 8.07 32.73
CA ALA A 253 -7.76 8.67 31.70
C ALA A 253 -8.63 9.76 32.35
N PRO A 254 -8.76 10.96 31.73
CA PRO A 254 -9.64 11.98 32.27
C PRO A 254 -11.05 11.40 32.42
N ASP A 255 -11.65 11.61 33.59
CA ASP A 255 -13.00 11.15 33.88
C ASP A 255 -13.97 11.55 32.76
N PRO A 256 -14.98 10.73 32.46
CA PRO A 256 -16.04 11.08 31.54
C PRO A 256 -16.62 12.44 31.94
N LEU A 257 -16.61 13.40 31.00
CA LEU A 257 -17.26 14.69 31.19
C LEU A 257 -18.71 14.47 31.65
N PRO A 258 -19.19 15.24 32.66
CA PRO A 258 -20.58 15.14 33.08
C PRO A 258 -21.52 15.49 31.90
N PRO A 259 -22.70 14.85 31.85
CA PRO A 259 -23.67 15.09 30.78
C PRO A 259 -24.08 16.57 30.74
N PRO A 260 -24.33 17.14 29.55
CA PRO A 260 -24.67 18.55 29.41
C PRO A 260 -25.97 18.88 30.15
N SER A 261 -25.91 19.90 31.00
CA SER A 261 -27.05 20.47 31.69
C SER A 261 -28.03 21.10 30.68
N SER A 262 -29.32 20.80 30.84
CA SER A 262 -30.43 21.33 30.05
C SER A 262 -30.40 22.86 29.88
N PRO A 263 -30.75 23.39 28.70
CA PRO A 263 -30.82 24.83 28.47
C PRO A 263 -32.07 25.44 29.14
N SER A 264 -31.88 26.54 29.87
CA SER A 264 -32.96 27.41 30.34
C SER A 264 -33.33 28.43 29.23
N PRO A 265 -34.60 28.86 29.16
CA PRO A 265 -35.12 29.60 28.00
C PRO A 265 -34.93 31.10 28.20
N PHE A 266 -34.24 31.80 27.29
CA PHE A 266 -34.43 33.25 27.18
C PHE A 266 -34.27 33.77 25.75
N ALA A 267 -35.35 34.47 25.35
CA ALA A 267 -35.48 35.62 24.47
C ALA A 267 -34.93 35.57 23.03
N SER A 268 -35.91 35.60 22.11
CA SER A 268 -35.78 36.09 20.74
C SER A 268 -35.20 37.51 20.66
N PRO A 269 -34.45 37.80 19.60
CA PRO A 269 -34.59 39.10 18.95
C PRO A 269 -34.91 38.99 17.46
N THR A 270 -35.72 39.96 17.09
CA THR A 270 -36.21 40.45 15.80
C THR A 270 -35.29 40.34 14.58
N SER A 271 -35.97 40.08 13.46
CA SER A 271 -35.56 40.25 12.06
C SER A 271 -34.90 41.59 11.77
N ASN A 272 -33.84 41.57 10.96
CA ASN A 272 -33.58 42.57 9.93
C ASN A 272 -32.86 41.91 8.76
N GLY A 273 -33.47 42.03 7.59
CA GLY A 273 -33.00 41.43 6.35
C GLY A 273 -31.84 42.21 5.74
N LEU A 274 -30.95 41.51 5.05
CA LEU A 274 -29.99 42.08 4.11
C LEU A 274 -29.74 41.09 2.96
N SER A 275 -30.21 41.55 1.80
CA SER A 275 -29.91 41.26 0.40
C SER A 275 -28.84 40.21 0.05
N ALA A 276 -29.24 39.29 -0.84
CA ALA A 276 -28.40 38.37 -1.57
C ALA A 276 -27.68 39.04 -2.74
N ARG A 277 -26.38 38.76 -2.91
CA ARG A 277 -25.68 38.84 -4.22
C ARG A 277 -24.62 37.75 -4.37
N ALA A 278 -24.94 36.82 -5.27
CA ALA A 278 -24.10 36.19 -6.31
C ALA A 278 -22.66 35.75 -5.98
N ILE A 279 -22.42 34.42 -5.93
CA ILE A 279 -21.39 33.71 -6.72
C ILE A 279 -21.88 32.28 -6.99
N GLY A 280 -22.58 32.08 -8.12
CA GLY A 280 -22.96 30.76 -8.62
C GLY A 280 -22.42 30.61 -10.04
N GLY A 281 -21.44 29.73 -10.24
CA GLY A 281 -20.88 29.51 -11.59
C GLY A 281 -19.79 28.46 -11.76
N ILE A 282 -19.12 28.00 -10.69
CA ILE A 282 -17.95 27.10 -10.86
C ILE A 282 -18.16 25.70 -10.24
N VAL A 283 -19.15 25.51 -9.36
CA VAL A 283 -19.32 24.24 -8.62
C VAL A 283 -20.03 23.14 -9.44
N THR A 284 -20.75 23.49 -10.51
CA THR A 284 -21.55 22.51 -11.28
C THR A 284 -20.74 21.67 -12.27
N ALA A 285 -19.61 22.15 -12.79
CA ALA A 285 -18.81 21.37 -13.75
C ALA A 285 -17.99 20.27 -13.06
N ALA A 286 -17.43 20.53 -11.87
CA ALA A 286 -16.61 19.56 -11.14
C ALA A 286 -17.42 18.35 -10.64
N LEU A 287 -18.67 18.57 -10.20
CA LEU A 287 -19.57 17.51 -9.75
C LEU A 287 -20.09 16.61 -10.89
N VAL A 288 -20.26 17.15 -12.10
CA VAL A 288 -20.68 16.36 -13.28
C VAL A 288 -19.52 15.50 -13.80
N VAL A 289 -18.28 16.01 -13.79
CA VAL A 289 -17.09 15.24 -14.19
C VAL A 289 -16.77 14.12 -13.19
N ALA A 290 -16.93 14.35 -11.88
CA ALA A 290 -16.77 13.32 -10.85
C ALA A 290 -17.82 12.19 -11.00
N SER A 291 -19.09 12.54 -11.25
CA SER A 291 -20.18 11.58 -11.43
C SER A 291 -20.00 10.69 -12.68
N LEU A 292 -19.56 11.27 -13.80
CA LEU A 292 -19.26 10.52 -15.03
C LEU A 292 -18.05 9.58 -14.87
N SER A 293 -17.07 9.96 -14.04
CA SER A 293 -15.87 9.16 -13.77
C SER A 293 -16.17 7.96 -12.87
N LEU A 294 -17.00 8.16 -11.83
CA LEU A 294 -17.55 7.08 -11.00
C LEU A 294 -18.45 6.12 -11.79
N PHE A 295 -19.26 6.64 -12.70
CA PHE A 295 -20.12 5.80 -13.57
C PHE A 295 -19.30 4.93 -14.53
N ARG A 296 -18.23 5.49 -15.13
CA ARG A 296 -17.30 4.73 -15.99
C ARG A 296 -16.50 3.69 -15.20
N TYR A 297 -16.13 3.99 -13.96
CA TYR A 297 -15.46 3.05 -13.05
C TYR A 297 -16.37 1.87 -12.67
N ARG A 298 -17.63 2.13 -12.27
CA ARG A 298 -18.62 1.08 -11.92
C ARG A 298 -18.99 0.20 -13.12
N ARG A 299 -19.11 0.75 -14.33
CA ARG A 299 -19.33 -0.05 -15.55
C ARG A 299 -18.16 -0.98 -15.87
N ARG A 300 -16.90 -0.56 -15.63
CA ARG A 300 -15.72 -1.41 -15.85
C ARG A 300 -15.63 -2.55 -14.83
N LEU A 301 -15.98 -2.31 -13.57
CA LEU A 301 -16.03 -3.36 -12.55
C LEU A 301 -17.11 -4.42 -12.85
N CYS A 302 -18.29 -4.00 -13.32
CA CYS A 302 -19.34 -4.94 -13.74
C CYS A 302 -18.93 -5.75 -14.99
N GLY A 303 -18.22 -5.14 -15.95
CA GLY A 303 -17.72 -5.83 -17.13
C GLY A 303 -16.62 -6.87 -16.82
N ALA A 304 -15.70 -6.53 -15.91
CA ALA A 304 -14.61 -7.42 -15.50
C ALA A 304 -15.12 -8.65 -14.72
N ALA A 305 -16.10 -8.47 -13.83
CA ALA A 305 -16.74 -9.58 -13.12
C ALA A 305 -17.49 -10.54 -14.06
N HIS A 306 -18.05 -10.02 -15.16
CA HIS A 306 -18.77 -10.83 -16.14
C HIS A 306 -17.83 -11.65 -17.04
N HIS A 307 -16.61 -11.17 -17.28
CA HIS A 307 -15.63 -11.89 -18.13
C HIS A 307 -14.92 -13.03 -17.39
N HIS A 308 -14.65 -12.86 -16.08
CA HIS A 308 -14.05 -13.89 -15.24
C HIS A 308 -14.97 -15.11 -15.06
N ARG A 309 -16.28 -14.87 -14.87
CA ARG A 309 -17.26 -15.96 -14.64
C ARG A 309 -17.62 -16.76 -15.91
N SER A 310 -17.47 -16.17 -17.09
CA SER A 310 -17.64 -16.88 -18.36
C SER A 310 -16.47 -17.82 -18.69
N GLN A 311 -15.28 -17.61 -18.11
CA GLN A 311 -14.13 -18.51 -18.31
C GLN A 311 -14.15 -19.72 -17.37
N GLU A 312 -14.78 -19.62 -16.20
CA GLU A 312 -14.97 -20.75 -15.27
C GLU A 312 -16.03 -21.77 -15.77
N LEU A 313 -17.07 -21.31 -16.47
CA LEU A 313 -18.12 -22.18 -17.01
C LEU A 313 -17.68 -23.10 -18.16
N HIS A 314 -16.52 -22.85 -18.79
CA HIS A 314 -15.97 -23.72 -19.85
C HIS A 314 -15.04 -24.84 -19.34
N ARG A 315 -14.88 -25.01 -18.02
CA ARG A 315 -14.06 -26.07 -17.42
C ARG A 315 -14.84 -27.05 -16.52
N GLY A 316 -16.18 -27.02 -16.53
CA GLY A 316 -17.02 -27.90 -15.72
C GLY A 316 -17.49 -29.17 -16.44
N ASP A 317 -17.30 -30.31 -15.78
CA ASP A 317 -17.73 -31.68 -16.08
C ASP A 317 -19.27 -31.80 -16.30
N PRO A 318 -19.80 -32.59 -17.26
CA PRO A 318 -21.22 -32.55 -17.66
C PRO A 318 -22.24 -33.14 -16.68
N ASP A 319 -21.84 -33.80 -15.60
CA ASP A 319 -22.75 -34.68 -14.82
C ASP A 319 -23.16 -34.17 -13.44
N HIS A 320 -23.68 -32.93 -13.31
CA HIS A 320 -24.38 -32.50 -12.09
C HIS A 320 -25.55 -31.51 -12.34
N PRO A 321 -26.82 -31.88 -12.04
CA PRO A 321 -27.97 -31.01 -12.26
C PRO A 321 -28.32 -30.22 -10.99
N ALA A 322 -27.67 -29.08 -10.75
CA ALA A 322 -28.08 -28.17 -9.66
C ALA A 322 -27.57 -26.72 -9.79
N GLN A 323 -27.67 -26.05 -10.96
CA GLN A 323 -27.27 -24.62 -11.05
C GLN A 323 -28.16 -23.68 -11.90
N THR A 324 -29.37 -24.09 -12.28
CA THR A 324 -30.25 -23.22 -13.10
C THR A 324 -31.02 -22.14 -12.33
N GLY A 325 -31.07 -22.19 -10.98
CA GLY A 325 -31.87 -21.25 -10.17
C GLY A 325 -31.19 -19.91 -9.78
N ILE A 326 -29.86 -19.85 -9.77
CA ILE A 326 -29.12 -18.68 -9.23
C ILE A 326 -28.82 -17.62 -10.31
N CYS A 327 -28.92 -17.97 -11.59
CA CYS A 327 -28.56 -17.08 -12.70
C CYS A 327 -29.62 -15.99 -13.01
N LEU A 328 -30.90 -16.26 -12.74
CA LEU A 328 -32.00 -15.34 -13.05
C LEU A 328 -32.14 -14.19 -12.03
N THR A 329 -31.75 -14.39 -10.78
CA THR A 329 -31.83 -13.38 -9.72
C THR A 329 -30.72 -12.32 -9.84
N SER A 330 -29.54 -12.68 -10.34
CA SER A 330 -28.41 -11.75 -10.52
C SER A 330 -28.58 -10.80 -11.72
N ARG A 331 -29.06 -11.32 -12.86
CA ARG A 331 -29.37 -10.49 -14.05
C ARG A 331 -30.44 -9.43 -13.77
N THR A 332 -31.43 -9.77 -12.94
CA THR A 332 -32.55 -8.88 -12.63
C THR A 332 -32.13 -7.76 -11.66
N ARG A 333 -31.31 -8.07 -10.64
CA ARG A 333 -30.81 -7.07 -9.68
C ARG A 333 -29.85 -6.04 -10.28
N CYS A 334 -29.05 -6.43 -11.27
CA CYS A 334 -28.12 -5.50 -11.93
C CYS A 334 -28.86 -4.56 -12.91
N ARG A 335 -29.92 -5.06 -13.58
CA ARG A 335 -30.78 -4.23 -14.45
C ARG A 335 -31.66 -3.26 -13.66
N THR A 336 -32.19 -3.65 -12.50
CA THR A 336 -33.02 -2.75 -11.68
C THR A 336 -32.20 -1.66 -10.99
N ALA A 337 -30.97 -1.94 -10.57
CA ALA A 337 -30.09 -0.91 -10.00
C ALA A 337 -29.74 0.19 -11.02
N LEU A 338 -29.39 -0.20 -12.26
CA LEU A 338 -29.06 0.75 -13.33
C LEU A 338 -30.28 1.58 -13.81
N ALA A 339 -31.49 1.01 -13.80
CA ALA A 339 -32.70 1.72 -14.21
C ALA A 339 -33.20 2.73 -13.14
N SER A 340 -32.93 2.49 -11.85
CA SER A 340 -33.35 3.38 -10.77
C SER A 340 -32.50 4.66 -10.66
N GLU A 341 -31.22 4.62 -11.04
CA GLU A 341 -30.34 5.80 -11.04
C GLU A 341 -30.52 6.68 -12.30
N GLU A 342 -31.02 6.12 -13.41
CA GLU A 342 -31.29 6.88 -14.64
C GLU A 342 -32.48 7.84 -14.49
N GLN A 343 -33.44 7.54 -13.59
CA GLN A 343 -34.57 8.42 -13.28
C GLN A 343 -34.22 9.57 -12.32
N ALA A 344 -33.11 9.49 -11.60
CA ALA A 344 -32.69 10.53 -10.64
C ALA A 344 -31.86 11.66 -11.27
N ALA A 345 -31.52 11.56 -12.57
CA ALA A 345 -30.61 12.48 -13.24
C ALA A 345 -31.27 13.38 -14.31
N LEU A 346 -32.60 13.41 -14.42
CA LEU A 346 -33.30 14.33 -15.33
C LEU A 346 -33.56 15.69 -14.64
N PRO A 347 -33.22 16.83 -15.27
CA PRO A 347 -33.53 18.14 -14.72
C PRO A 347 -35.05 18.40 -14.80
N VAL A 348 -35.65 18.77 -13.66
CA VAL A 348 -37.02 19.29 -13.60
C VAL A 348 -37.02 20.70 -14.19
N THR A 349 -37.56 20.85 -15.40
CA THR A 349 -37.83 22.16 -16.01
C THR A 349 -39.09 22.74 -15.39
N PHE A 350 -38.98 23.83 -14.62
CA PHE A 350 -40.12 24.63 -14.17
C PHE A 350 -40.62 25.51 -15.32
N MET A 351 -41.95 25.50 -15.53
CA MET A 351 -42.70 26.63 -16.12
C MET A 351 -43.27 27.48 -14.98
#